data_AF-A0AAU6LN59-F1
#
_entry.id   AF-A0AAU6LN59-F1
#
_cell.length_a   1.000
_cell.length_b   1.000
_cell.length_c   1.000
_cell.angle_alpha   90.00
_cell.angle_beta   90.00
_cell.angle_gamma   90.00
#
_symmetry.space_group_name_H-M   'P 1'
#
loop_
_entity.id
_entity.type
_entity.pdbx_description
1 polymer ?
#
loop_
_entity_poly.entity_id
_entity_poly.type
_entity_poly.pdbx_seq_one_letter_code
_entity_poly.pdbx_strand_id
1 'polypeptide(L)'
;MAPNRQNVHHRYVQAQCLKRTTIVAASSNDPLGTVERVAELARNWGGRLVELGAVGHLNPASGHGPWPRAEELLRELEHSWSPGALPTD
;
A
#
# COMPACT_ATOMS: atom_id res chain seq x y z
N MET A 1 16.66 27.12 -33.72
CA MET A 1 15.39 26.39 -33.58
C MET A 1 15.63 25.14 -32.76
N ALA A 2 14.95 25.00 -31.63
CA ALA A 2 14.95 23.78 -30.83
C ALA A 2 14.11 22.68 -31.52
N PRO A 3 14.10 21.46 -30.97
CA PRO A 3 12.97 21.24 -30.08
C PRO A 3 13.37 20.80 -28.68
N ASN A 4 12.71 21.48 -27.76
CA ASN A 4 12.58 21.25 -26.33
C ASN A 4 11.89 19.88 -26.11
N ARG A 5 12.56 18.93 -25.46
CA ARG A 5 11.91 17.75 -24.88
C ARG A 5 12.00 17.87 -23.37
N GLN A 6 10.89 18.32 -22.80
CA GLN A 6 10.63 18.33 -21.38
C GLN A 6 10.97 16.96 -20.79
N ASN A 7 11.97 16.96 -19.90
CA ASN A 7 12.27 15.84 -19.02
C ASN A 7 11.03 15.57 -18.15
N VAL A 8 10.20 14.62 -18.56
CA VAL A 8 9.19 14.01 -17.70
C VAL A 8 9.91 13.27 -16.57
N HIS A 9 10.11 13.95 -15.45
CA HIS A 9 10.60 13.36 -14.20
C HIS A 9 9.51 12.48 -13.59
N HIS A 10 9.27 11.31 -14.17
CA HIS A 10 8.63 10.22 -13.45
C HIS A 10 9.65 9.70 -12.43
N ARG A 11 9.80 10.44 -11.32
CA ARG A 11 10.65 10.02 -10.21
C ARG A 11 10.09 8.69 -9.73
N TYR A 12 10.78 7.60 -10.06
CA TYR A 12 10.65 6.36 -9.33
C TYR A 12 10.86 6.74 -7.85
N VAL A 13 9.78 6.64 -7.06
CA VAL A 13 9.90 6.69 -5.60
C VAL A 13 10.92 5.63 -5.27
N GLN A 14 12.10 6.04 -4.81
CA GLN A 14 13.12 5.12 -4.32
C GLN A 14 12.44 4.31 -3.22
N ALA A 15 12.09 3.08 -3.57
CA ALA A 15 11.19 2.28 -2.77
C ALA A 15 12.01 1.76 -1.60
N GLN A 16 11.94 2.50 -0.51
CA GLN A 16 12.66 2.21 0.71
C GLN A 16 11.73 1.42 1.63
N CYS A 17 12.26 0.32 2.17
CA CYS A 17 11.55 -0.48 3.17
C CYS A 17 11.12 0.42 4.33
N LEU A 18 9.85 0.32 4.71
CA LEU A 18 9.31 1.06 5.84
C LEU A 18 9.77 0.35 7.12
N LYS A 19 10.36 1.07 8.06
CA LYS A 19 10.83 0.51 9.35
C LYS A 19 9.70 0.08 10.30
N ARG A 20 8.46 -0.01 9.83
CA ARG A 20 7.26 -0.34 10.61
C ARG A 20 6.48 -1.44 9.91
N THR A 21 5.74 -2.23 10.69
CA THR A 21 4.78 -3.18 10.13
C THR A 21 3.89 -2.47 9.11
N THR A 22 3.74 -3.07 7.93
CA THR A 22 3.03 -2.49 6.80
C THR A 22 2.14 -3.56 6.20
N ILE A 23 0.87 -3.22 5.95
CA ILE A 23 -0.11 -4.06 5.25
C ILE A 23 -0.56 -3.29 4.01
N VAL A 24 -0.53 -3.94 2.85
CA VAL A 24 -0.98 -3.39 1.57
C VAL A 24 -2.13 -4.23 1.06
N ALA A 25 -3.30 -3.62 0.84
CA ALA A 25 -4.46 -4.30 0.26
C ALA A 25 -4.54 -4.07 -1.24
N ALA A 26 -4.84 -5.12 -2.01
CA ALA A 26 -4.93 -5.09 -3.46
C ALA A 26 -6.24 -5.69 -3.96
N SER A 27 -6.81 -5.06 -4.98
CA SER A 27 -7.96 -5.55 -5.72
C SER A 27 -7.51 -6.06 -7.09
N SER A 28 -8.03 -7.21 -7.52
CA SER A 28 -7.67 -7.84 -8.78
C SER A 28 -8.30 -7.18 -10.01
N ASN A 29 -9.22 -6.24 -9.81
CA ASN A 29 -9.88 -5.48 -10.88
C ASN A 29 -9.88 -3.97 -10.62
N ASP A 30 -8.86 -3.46 -9.92
CA ASP A 30 -8.64 -2.03 -9.79
C ASP A 30 -8.29 -1.41 -11.16
N PRO A 31 -9.09 -0.45 -11.68
CA PRO A 31 -8.82 0.16 -12.98
C PRO A 31 -7.57 1.07 -12.98
N LEU A 32 -7.05 1.44 -11.82
CA LEU A 32 -5.92 2.37 -11.67
C LEU A 32 -4.59 1.66 -11.38
N GLY A 33 -4.61 0.36 -11.06
CA GLY A 33 -3.39 -0.38 -10.72
C GLY A 33 -3.57 -1.88 -10.81
N THR A 34 -2.56 -2.58 -11.32
CA THR A 34 -2.59 -4.04 -11.38
C THR A 34 -2.12 -4.65 -10.06
N VAL A 35 -2.58 -5.88 -9.77
CA VAL A 35 -2.17 -6.62 -8.56
C VAL A 35 -0.65 -6.79 -8.51
N GLU A 36 0.00 -7.03 -9.65
CA GLU A 36 1.45 -7.24 -9.74
C GLU A 36 2.20 -5.98 -9.30
N ARG A 37 1.72 -4.81 -9.73
CA ARG A 37 2.34 -3.53 -9.36
C ARG A 37 2.15 -3.21 -7.89
N VAL A 38 0.99 -3.52 -7.32
CA VAL A 38 0.72 -3.35 -5.89
C VAL A 38 1.54 -4.35 -5.06
N ALA A 39 1.71 -5.58 -5.54
CA ALA A 39 2.57 -6.58 -4.91
C ALA A 39 4.05 -6.16 -4.89
N GLU A 40 4.54 -5.54 -5.98
CA GLU A 40 5.88 -4.93 -5.99
C GLU A 40 6.02 -3.83 -4.95
N LEU A 41 5.02 -2.95 -4.82
CA LEU A 41 5.02 -1.90 -3.80
C LEU A 41 5.06 -2.49 -2.39
N ALA A 42 4.24 -3.50 -2.12
CA ALA A 42 4.25 -4.21 -0.84
C ALA A 42 5.63 -4.78 -0.52
N ARG A 43 6.25 -5.49 -1.48
CA ARG A 43 7.61 -6.04 -1.32
C ARG A 43 8.64 -4.94 -1.06
N ASN A 44 8.60 -3.86 -1.82
CA ASN A 44 9.58 -2.79 -1.68
C ASN A 44 9.43 -2.02 -0.36
N TRP A 45 8.21 -1.93 0.16
CA TRP A 45 7.95 -1.37 1.50
C TRP A 45 8.24 -2.34 2.64
N GLY A 46 8.55 -3.61 2.35
CA GLY A 46 8.70 -4.66 3.35
C GLY A 46 7.37 -5.04 4.02
N GLY A 47 6.25 -4.77 3.34
CA GLY A 47 4.90 -5.02 3.84
C GLY A 47 4.30 -6.34 3.37
N ARG A 48 3.27 -6.78 4.08
CA ARG A 48 2.43 -7.94 3.73
C ARG A 48 1.36 -7.51 2.71
N LEU A 49 1.19 -8.28 1.65
CA LEU A 49 0.08 -8.10 0.70
C LEU A 49 -1.18 -8.80 1.21
N VAL A 50 -2.33 -8.15 1.07
CA VAL A 50 -3.68 -8.71 1.26
C VAL A 50 -4.40 -8.61 -0.08
N GLU A 51 -4.69 -9.74 -0.71
CA GLU A 51 -5.50 -9.77 -1.92
C GLU A 51 -6.98 -9.88 -1.56
N LEU A 52 -7.79 -8.94 -2.03
CA LEU A 52 -9.22 -8.83 -1.72
C LEU A 52 -10.12 -9.40 -2.82
N GLY A 53 -9.54 -9.88 -3.93
CA GLY A 53 -10.28 -10.25 -5.12
C GLY A 53 -10.81 -9.03 -5.87
N ALA A 54 -11.92 -9.21 -6.60
CA ALA A 54 -12.43 -8.23 -7.54
C ALA A 54 -13.35 -7.18 -6.87
N VAL A 55 -12.77 -6.22 -6.14
CA VAL A 55 -13.52 -5.24 -5.32
C VAL A 55 -13.44 -3.79 -5.84
N GLY A 56 -12.86 -3.56 -7.02
CA GLY A 56 -12.67 -2.24 -7.60
C GLY A 56 -11.58 -1.43 -6.89
N HIS A 57 -11.67 -0.09 -6.91
CA HIS A 57 -10.61 0.82 -6.47
C HIS A 57 -10.62 1.14 -4.95
N LEU A 58 -11.26 0.33 -4.11
CA LEU A 58 -11.28 0.52 -2.64
C LEU A 58 -11.72 1.92 -2.17
N ASN A 59 -12.55 2.59 -2.96
CA ASN A 59 -13.14 3.90 -2.65
C ASN A 59 -14.65 3.75 -2.36
N PRO A 60 -15.34 4.80 -1.88
CA PRO A 60 -16.78 4.75 -1.63
C PRO A 60 -17.63 4.38 -2.85
N ALA A 61 -17.24 4.80 -4.07
CA ALA A 61 -17.94 4.45 -5.30
C ALA A 61 -17.87 2.95 -5.62
N SER A 62 -16.82 2.26 -5.15
CA SER A 62 -16.66 0.80 -5.21
C SER A 62 -17.21 0.06 -3.97
N GLY A 63 -17.96 0.75 -3.11
CA GLY A 63 -18.58 0.16 -1.91
C GLY A 63 -17.73 0.24 -0.63
N HIS A 64 -16.59 0.92 -0.65
CA HIS A 64 -15.65 1.02 0.48
C HIS A 64 -15.77 2.38 1.19
N GLY A 65 -17.00 2.76 1.56
CA GLY A 65 -17.24 3.83 2.53
C GLY A 65 -17.05 3.28 3.95
N PRO A 66 -18.10 2.74 4.57
CA PRO A 66 -17.93 1.79 5.66
C PRO A 66 -17.19 0.53 5.16
N TRP A 67 -16.03 0.23 5.74
CA TRP A 67 -15.22 -0.92 5.35
C TRP A 67 -14.78 -1.71 6.58
N PRO A 68 -15.64 -2.63 7.09
CA PRO A 68 -15.35 -3.38 8.33
C PRO A 68 -14.04 -4.17 8.29
N ARG A 69 -13.64 -4.64 7.10
CA ARG A 69 -12.38 -5.34 6.93
C ARG A 69 -11.15 -4.44 7.15
N ALA A 70 -11.24 -3.13 6.91
CA ALA A 70 -10.16 -2.20 7.28
C ALA A 70 -9.94 -2.15 8.79
N GLU A 71 -11.01 -2.18 9.58
CA GLU A 71 -10.91 -2.21 11.05
C GLU A 71 -10.21 -3.48 11.54
N GLU A 72 -10.44 -4.62 10.88
CA GLU A 72 -9.76 -5.87 11.19
C GLU A 72 -8.26 -5.80 10.86
N LEU A 73 -7.91 -5.21 9.70
CA LEU A 73 -6.52 -5.01 9.30
C LEU A 73 -5.80 -4.00 10.19
N LEU A 74 -6.50 -2.96 10.67
CA LEU A 74 -5.96 -2.00 11.61
C LEU A 74 -5.68 -2.66 12.96
N ARG A 75 -6.61 -3.47 13.48
CA ARG A 75 -6.38 -4.24 14.70
C ARG A 75 -5.19 -5.20 14.54
N GLU A 76 -5.05 -5.88 13.42
CA GLU A 76 -3.87 -6.72 13.14
C GLU A 76 -2.57 -5.89 13.24
N LEU A 77 -2.57 -4.70 12.67
CA LEU A 77 -1.43 -3.79 12.71
C LEU A 77 -1.11 -3.33 14.14
N GLU A 78 -2.12 -3.00 14.94
CA GLU A 78 -1.97 -2.63 16.35
C GLU A 78 -1.41 -3.77 17.20
N HIS A 79 -1.82 -5.02 16.97
CA HIS A 79 -1.30 -6.17 17.71
C HIS A 79 0.11 -6.55 17.28
N SER A 80 0.50 -6.23 16.05
CA SER A 80 1.90 -6.40 15.59
C SER A 80 2.85 -5.40 16.24
N TRP A 81 2.31 -4.34 16.83
CA TRP A 81 3.06 -3.34 17.57
C TRP A 81 3.22 -3.78 19.03
N SER A 82 4.42 -4.18 19.41
CA SER A 82 4.77 -4.39 20.82
C SER A 82 5.11 -3.04 21.48
N PRO A 83 4.31 -2.53 22.43
CA PRO A 83 4.69 -1.37 23.24
C PRO A 83 5.72 -1.81 24.29
N GLY A 84 6.96 -2.04 23.87
CA GLY A 84 8.02 -2.52 24.77
C GLY A 84 9.44 -2.49 24.20
N ALA A 85 9.65 -2.07 22.95
CA ALA A 85 10.98 -1.95 22.36
C ALA A 85 11.60 -0.55 22.56
N LEU A 86 11.23 0.15 23.64
CA LEU A 86 12.03 1.28 24.12
C LEU A 86 13.16 0.69 24.97
N PRO A 87 14.44 1.01 24.71
CA PRO A 87 15.52 0.68 25.63
C PRO A 87 15.17 1.29 26.99
N THR A 88 15.00 0.45 28.00
CA THR A 88 15.12 0.91 29.38
C THR A 88 16.60 1.12 29.64
N ASP A 89 17.02 2.38 29.67
CA ASP A 89 18.25 2.78 30.35
C ASP A 89 18.13 2.55 31.86
#